data_AF-A0A7T4DIA2-F1
#
_entry.id   AF-A0A7T4DIA2-F1
#
_cell.length_a   1.000
_cell.length_b   1.000
_cell.length_c   1.000
_cell.angle_alpha   90.00
_cell.angle_beta   90.00
_cell.angle_gamma   90.00
#
_symmetry.space_group_name_H-M   'P 1'
#
loop_
_entity.id
_entity.type
_entity.pdbx_description
1 polymer ?
#
loop_
_entity_poly.entity_id
_entity_poly.type
_entity_poly.pdbx_seq_one_letter_code
_entity_poly.pdbx_strand_id
1 'polypeptide(L)'
;MDSPNQPGPRRSWAKRLGILGAVVLPVLLSGCTKEQIANGFFPLESKGATNHTEAYTSLWNGAWIASMIVGLIVWGLILWAIVAYRRRKNDRGLPVQMRYSMPIEILFTVTPVILVLGFFFQNVQVMAKTTDDRTPGTQVIEVAAKQWAWDFNYVNQDVYYAGTQVPLDGTAAPGENAPTLYLPVNTDLEIKLHSRDVIHSFWVPAFLEKRDMIPGNDQSLYLRAEKEGDFVGKCAELCGEYHSEMLFNVKVVSQAEFDEYTQSLADQGNTGQLGPEYDRNWYPKEGAQE
;
A
#
# COMPACT_ATOMS: atom_id res chain seq x y z
N MET A 1 23.64 71.16 -12.98
CA MET A 1 24.18 69.86 -13.40
C MET A 1 24.19 68.98 -12.17
N ASP A 2 23.34 67.95 -12.13
CA ASP A 2 23.55 66.73 -11.35
C ASP A 2 22.48 65.71 -11.81
N SER A 3 22.94 64.52 -12.21
CA SER A 3 22.13 63.45 -12.82
C SER A 3 21.72 62.43 -11.76
N PRO A 4 20.42 62.24 -11.46
CA PRO A 4 19.96 61.27 -10.47
C PRO A 4 19.64 59.94 -11.16
N ASN A 5 20.66 59.15 -11.51
CA ASN A 5 20.45 57.75 -11.88
C ASN A 5 21.71 56.91 -11.61
N GLN A 6 21.84 56.43 -10.37
CA GLN A 6 22.64 55.25 -10.08
C GLN A 6 21.74 54.17 -9.45
N PRO A 7 21.67 52.95 -10.02
CA PRO A 7 20.93 51.86 -9.40
C PRO A 7 21.71 51.29 -8.21
N GLY A 8 21.09 51.31 -7.02
CA GLY A 8 21.62 50.65 -5.83
C GLY A 8 21.73 49.12 -5.97
N PRO A 9 22.56 48.45 -5.15
CA PRO A 9 23.00 47.08 -5.39
C PRO A 9 21.89 46.04 -5.11
N ARG A 10 21.19 45.58 -6.15
CA ARG A 10 20.16 44.52 -6.07
C ARG A 10 20.73 43.09 -5.95
N ARG A 11 21.96 42.95 -5.44
CA ARG A 11 22.78 41.73 -5.60
C ARG A 11 22.92 40.86 -4.34
N SER A 12 22.35 41.26 -3.19
CA SER A 12 22.52 40.54 -1.92
C SER A 12 21.42 39.51 -1.61
N TRP A 13 20.18 39.73 -2.04
CA TRP A 13 19.05 38.86 -1.66
C TRP A 13 19.06 37.51 -2.40
N ALA A 14 19.39 37.50 -3.70
CA ALA A 14 19.48 36.30 -4.53
C ALA A 14 20.62 35.36 -4.07
N LYS A 15 21.72 35.93 -3.57
CA LYS A 15 22.83 35.15 -2.99
C LYS A 15 22.44 34.50 -1.66
N ARG A 16 21.64 35.19 -0.83
CA ARG A 16 21.19 34.65 0.48
C ARG A 16 20.16 33.53 0.32
N LEU A 17 19.25 33.64 -0.65
CA LEU A 17 18.31 32.55 -1.01
C LEU A 17 19.03 31.34 -1.63
N GLY A 18 20.04 31.58 -2.47
CA GLY A 18 20.86 30.50 -3.04
C GLY A 18 21.65 29.70 -1.99
N ILE A 19 22.18 30.38 -0.97
CA ILE A 19 22.94 29.74 0.12
C ILE A 19 22.01 28.96 1.08
N LEU A 20 20.84 29.51 1.40
CA LEU A 20 19.81 28.78 2.19
C LEU A 20 19.28 27.56 1.44
N GLY A 21 19.03 27.67 0.13
CA GLY A 21 18.66 26.52 -0.70
C GLY A 21 19.76 25.46 -0.77
N ALA A 22 21.03 25.86 -0.88
CA ALA A 22 22.15 24.92 -0.96
C ALA A 22 22.43 24.14 0.33
N VAL A 23 21.98 24.62 1.49
CA VAL A 23 22.16 23.94 2.79
C VAL A 23 20.90 23.17 3.21
N VAL A 24 19.70 23.69 2.93
CA VAL A 24 18.44 23.04 3.31
C VAL A 24 18.11 21.86 2.38
N LEU A 25 18.41 21.95 1.09
CA LEU A 25 18.08 20.90 0.12
C LEU A 25 18.85 19.58 0.38
N PRO A 26 20.18 19.58 0.67
CA PRO A 26 20.88 18.35 1.01
C PRO A 26 20.43 17.72 2.34
N VAL A 27 20.04 18.54 3.32
CA VAL A 27 19.51 18.07 4.62
C VAL A 27 18.11 17.45 4.48
N LEU A 28 17.29 17.96 3.55
CA LEU A 28 16.01 17.35 3.20
C LEU A 28 16.16 16.09 2.34
N LEU A 29 17.22 16.00 1.53
CA LEU A 29 17.52 14.84 0.66
C LEU A 29 18.34 13.74 1.36
N SER A 30 18.96 14.03 2.51
CA SER A 30 19.80 13.05 3.24
C SER A 30 19.01 11.94 3.93
N GLY A 31 17.67 12.02 3.96
CA GLY A 31 16.81 10.99 4.53
C GLY A 31 16.53 9.79 3.61
N CYS A 32 16.83 9.89 2.30
CA CYS A 32 16.50 8.84 1.35
C CYS A 32 17.70 7.90 1.13
N THR A 33 17.61 6.67 1.64
CA THR A 33 18.56 5.62 1.26
C THR A 33 18.33 5.23 -0.21
N LYS A 34 19.41 4.91 -0.93
CA LYS A 34 19.31 4.50 -2.35
C LYS A 34 18.40 3.27 -2.53
N GLU A 35 18.39 2.39 -1.55
CA GLU A 35 17.58 1.18 -1.55
C GLU A 35 16.09 1.48 -1.37
N GLN A 36 15.74 2.43 -0.50
CA GLN A 36 14.34 2.86 -0.33
C GLN A 36 13.80 3.60 -1.56
N ILE A 37 14.64 4.38 -2.25
CA ILE A 37 14.28 4.97 -3.55
C ILE A 37 14.04 3.88 -4.59
N ALA A 38 14.92 2.86 -4.65
CA ALA A 38 14.76 1.75 -5.59
C ALA A 38 13.49 0.94 -5.31
N ASN A 39 13.10 0.80 -4.04
CA ASN A 39 11.87 0.14 -3.63
C ASN A 39 10.63 1.05 -3.63
N GLY A 40 10.71 2.26 -4.22
CA GLY A 40 9.54 3.13 -4.34
C GLY A 40 8.99 3.67 -3.03
N PHE A 41 9.82 3.76 -1.99
CA PHE A 41 9.42 4.11 -0.62
C PHE A 41 8.48 3.11 0.07
N PHE A 42 8.32 1.90 -0.48
CA PHE A 42 7.70 0.80 0.24
C PHE A 42 8.59 0.30 1.39
N PRO A 43 8.02 -0.42 2.39
CA PRO A 43 8.78 -1.02 3.47
C PRO A 43 9.92 -1.88 2.91
N LEU A 44 11.12 -1.79 3.49
CA LEU A 44 12.30 -2.47 2.92
C LEU A 44 12.15 -3.99 2.95
N GLU A 45 11.40 -4.51 3.91
CA GLU A 45 11.03 -5.90 4.02
C GLU A 45 10.20 -6.42 2.82
N SER A 46 9.53 -5.53 2.06
CA SER A 46 8.68 -5.92 0.92
C SER A 46 9.46 -6.49 -0.26
N LYS A 47 10.76 -6.18 -0.37
CA LYS A 47 11.60 -6.61 -1.48
C LYS A 47 11.75 -8.13 -1.46
N GLY A 48 11.11 -8.80 -2.42
CA GLY A 48 11.11 -10.25 -2.54
C GLY A 48 10.33 -10.95 -1.41
N ALA A 49 9.37 -10.27 -0.77
CA ALA A 49 8.55 -10.92 0.26
C ALA A 49 7.61 -11.96 -0.37
N THR A 50 7.02 -11.63 -1.52
CA THR A 50 6.19 -12.55 -2.31
C THR A 50 6.51 -12.45 -3.80
N ASN A 51 6.06 -13.45 -4.56
CA ASN A 51 6.11 -13.49 -6.03
C ASN A 51 5.45 -12.28 -6.73
N HIS A 52 4.60 -11.51 -6.03
CA HIS A 52 3.91 -10.33 -6.57
C HIS A 52 4.66 -9.02 -6.32
N THR A 53 5.50 -8.96 -5.28
CA THR A 53 6.09 -7.71 -4.78
C THR A 53 6.86 -6.93 -5.84
N GLU A 54 7.67 -7.60 -6.67
CA GLU A 54 8.45 -6.94 -7.73
C GLU A 54 7.55 -6.33 -8.82
N ALA A 55 6.45 -7.02 -9.18
CA ALA A 55 5.49 -6.52 -10.16
C ALA A 55 4.78 -5.26 -9.66
N TYR A 56 4.37 -5.25 -8.38
CA TYR A 56 3.77 -4.08 -7.75
C TYR A 56 4.76 -2.91 -7.65
N THR A 57 5.97 -3.16 -7.16
CA THR A 57 7.01 -2.12 -7.02
C THR A 57 7.41 -1.51 -8.36
N SER A 58 7.56 -2.31 -9.41
CA SER A 58 7.92 -1.81 -10.75
C SER A 58 6.81 -0.95 -11.36
N LEU A 59 5.54 -1.34 -11.23
CA LEU A 59 4.40 -0.54 -11.68
C LEU A 59 4.29 0.79 -10.92
N TRP A 60 4.45 0.75 -9.59
CA TRP A 60 4.43 1.91 -8.72
C TRP A 60 5.55 2.91 -9.07
N ASN A 61 6.78 2.43 -9.21
CA ASN A 61 7.92 3.24 -9.59
C ASN A 61 7.71 3.88 -10.97
N GLY A 62 7.22 3.12 -11.95
CA GLY A 62 6.87 3.63 -13.26
C GLY A 62 5.83 4.75 -13.20
N ALA A 63 4.76 4.55 -12.42
CA ALA A 63 3.69 5.54 -12.22
C ALA A 63 4.21 6.84 -11.59
N TRP A 64 5.03 6.74 -10.55
CA TRP A 64 5.61 7.90 -9.88
C TRP A 64 6.61 8.65 -10.75
N ILE A 65 7.45 7.96 -11.51
CA ILE A 65 8.38 8.60 -12.45
C ILE A 65 7.58 9.37 -13.51
N ALA A 66 6.58 8.74 -14.13
CA ALA A 66 5.73 9.41 -15.12
C ALA A 66 4.99 10.62 -14.52
N SER A 67 4.42 10.47 -13.34
CA SER A 67 3.72 11.53 -12.62
C SER A 67 4.65 12.68 -12.23
N MET A 68 5.88 12.39 -11.83
CA MET A 68 6.89 13.40 -11.49
C MET A 68 7.33 14.18 -12.73
N ILE A 69 7.51 13.52 -13.89
CA ILE A 69 7.83 14.20 -15.14
C ILE A 69 6.71 15.18 -15.51
N VAL A 70 5.46 14.73 -15.49
CA VAL A 70 4.30 15.60 -15.78
C VAL A 70 4.19 16.72 -14.75
N GLY A 71 4.32 16.41 -13.46
CA GLY A 71 4.28 17.37 -12.36
C GLY A 71 5.34 18.46 -12.48
N LEU A 72 6.59 18.09 -12.79
CA LEU A 72 7.69 19.03 -12.99
C LEU A 72 7.47 19.93 -14.21
N ILE A 73 6.89 19.41 -15.30
CA ILE A 73 6.52 20.22 -16.46
C ILE A 73 5.46 21.25 -16.05
N VAL A 74 4.39 20.80 -15.37
CA VAL A 74 3.29 21.69 -14.94
C VAL A 74 3.77 22.74 -13.94
N TRP A 75 4.51 22.34 -12.91
CA TRP A 75 5.10 23.27 -11.95
C TRP A 75 6.08 24.23 -12.61
N GLY A 76 6.90 23.74 -13.55
CA GLY A 76 7.80 24.57 -14.34
C GLY A 76 7.05 25.63 -15.15
N LEU A 77 5.95 25.25 -15.83
CA LEU A 77 5.10 26.18 -16.58
C LEU A 77 4.40 27.20 -15.67
N ILE A 78 3.90 26.77 -14.50
CA ILE A 78 3.29 27.67 -13.52
C ILE A 78 4.31 28.68 -12.99
N LEU A 79 5.48 28.21 -12.54
CA LEU A 79 6.55 29.08 -12.05
C LEU A 79 7.05 30.02 -13.13
N TRP A 80 7.18 29.52 -14.36
CA TRP A 80 7.52 30.33 -15.51
C TRP A 80 6.46 31.40 -15.76
N ALA A 81 5.17 31.06 -15.73
CA ALA A 81 4.10 32.02 -15.92
C ALA A 81 4.10 33.11 -14.83
N ILE A 82 4.35 32.73 -13.57
CA ILE A 82 4.49 33.66 -12.43
C ILE A 82 5.67 34.61 -12.65
N VAL A 83 6.78 34.18 -13.26
CA VAL A 83 7.96 35.04 -13.43
C VAL A 83 7.89 35.87 -14.72
N ALA A 84 7.49 35.24 -15.83
CA ALA A 84 7.50 35.82 -17.17
C ALA A 84 6.33 36.80 -17.38
N TYR A 85 5.13 36.46 -16.91
CA TYR A 85 3.91 37.26 -17.12
C TYR A 85 3.50 38.11 -15.92
N ARG A 86 4.34 38.22 -14.89
CA ARG A 86 4.09 39.14 -13.79
C ARG A 86 4.19 40.59 -14.24
N ARG A 87 3.12 41.35 -13.99
CA ARG A 87 3.04 42.79 -14.25
C ARG A 87 4.20 43.56 -13.62
N ARG A 88 4.93 44.32 -14.42
CA ARG A 88 6.02 45.19 -13.96
C ARG A 88 5.53 46.63 -13.77
N LYS A 89 6.28 47.42 -12.99
CA LYS A 89 5.93 48.82 -12.68
C LYS A 89 5.71 49.70 -13.92
N ASN A 90 6.32 49.35 -15.05
CA ASN A 90 6.27 50.12 -16.29
C ASN A 90 5.31 49.55 -17.34
N ASP A 91 4.61 48.43 -17.06
CA ASP A 91 3.65 47.85 -18.00
C ASP A 91 2.35 48.66 -17.99
N ARG A 92 2.00 49.18 -19.19
CA ARG A 92 0.74 49.89 -19.46
C ARG A 92 -0.04 49.14 -20.53
N GLY A 93 -1.36 49.03 -20.36
CA GLY A 93 -2.25 48.34 -21.29
C GLY A 93 -2.68 46.94 -20.82
N LEU A 94 -3.48 46.28 -21.66
CA LEU A 94 -3.98 44.91 -21.45
C LEU A 94 -3.00 43.89 -22.08
N PRO A 95 -2.91 42.66 -21.54
CA PRO A 95 -2.11 41.60 -22.15
C PRO A 95 -2.66 41.18 -23.53
N VAL A 96 -1.85 40.49 -24.33
CA VAL A 96 -2.25 39.98 -25.65
C VAL A 96 -3.47 39.06 -25.49
N GLN A 97 -4.56 39.38 -26.18
CA GLN A 97 -5.81 38.63 -26.13
C GLN A 97 -5.77 37.48 -27.15
N MET A 98 -5.28 36.32 -26.72
CA MET A 98 -5.30 35.09 -27.52
C MET A 98 -6.61 34.35 -27.27
N ARG A 99 -7.31 33.92 -28.33
CA ARG A 99 -8.64 33.32 -28.20
C ARG A 99 -8.66 31.80 -28.35
N TYR A 100 -7.83 31.24 -29.23
CA TYR A 100 -7.86 29.81 -29.51
C TYR A 100 -6.62 29.31 -30.27
N SER A 101 -6.19 28.07 -30.01
CA SER A 101 -5.11 27.39 -30.74
C SER A 101 -5.42 25.90 -30.88
N MET A 102 -6.02 25.47 -32.00
CA MET A 102 -6.29 24.03 -32.28
C MET A 102 -5.08 23.13 -31.97
N PRO A 103 -3.83 23.45 -32.37
CA PRO A 103 -2.71 22.53 -32.17
C PRO A 103 -2.39 22.29 -30.69
N ILE A 104 -2.52 23.30 -29.83
CA ILE A 104 -2.26 23.17 -28.39
C ILE A 104 -3.37 22.35 -27.74
N GLU A 105 -4.62 22.58 -28.14
CA GLU A 105 -5.80 21.85 -27.67
C GLU A 105 -5.70 20.35 -27.98
N ILE A 106 -5.27 20.01 -29.20
CA ILE A 106 -5.00 18.62 -29.60
C ILE A 106 -3.87 18.03 -28.75
N LEU A 107 -2.78 18.77 -28.55
CA LEU A 107 -1.63 18.30 -27.77
C LEU A 107 -2.05 17.90 -26.34
N PHE A 108 -2.68 18.78 -25.58
CA PHE A 108 -3.04 18.47 -24.19
C PHE A 108 -4.24 17.53 -24.05
N THR A 109 -4.95 17.22 -25.14
CA THR A 109 -6.04 16.22 -25.12
C THR A 109 -5.49 14.84 -25.44
N VAL A 110 -4.72 14.72 -26.52
CA VAL A 110 -4.18 13.43 -26.99
C VAL A 110 -3.10 12.91 -26.05
N THR A 111 -2.21 13.77 -25.55
CA THR A 111 -1.11 13.35 -24.69
C THR A 111 -1.60 12.65 -23.41
N PRO A 112 -2.53 13.20 -22.59
CA PRO A 112 -3.05 12.50 -21.42
C PRO A 112 -3.76 11.18 -21.76
N VAL A 113 -4.51 11.13 -22.86
CA VAL A 113 -5.18 9.89 -23.31
C VAL A 113 -4.15 8.78 -23.57
N ILE A 114 -3.07 9.08 -24.29
CA ILE A 114 -2.00 8.10 -24.55
C ILE A 114 -1.32 7.65 -23.25
N LEU A 115 -1.03 8.59 -22.33
CA LEU A 115 -0.41 8.27 -21.04
C LEU A 115 -1.30 7.34 -20.20
N VAL A 116 -2.60 7.62 -20.13
CA VAL A 116 -3.58 6.79 -19.40
C VAL A 116 -3.71 5.41 -20.04
N LEU A 117 -3.77 5.31 -21.37
CA LEU A 117 -3.84 4.02 -22.06
C LEU A 117 -2.59 3.17 -21.84
N GLY A 118 -1.40 3.79 -21.87
CA GLY A 118 -0.14 3.11 -21.58
C GLY A 118 -0.12 2.55 -20.15
N PHE A 119 -0.50 3.36 -19.16
CA PHE A 119 -0.56 2.93 -17.77
C PHE A 119 -1.64 1.85 -17.54
N PHE A 120 -2.81 2.00 -18.14
CA PHE A 120 -3.91 1.04 -18.07
C PHE A 120 -3.47 -0.36 -18.53
N PHE A 121 -2.76 -0.45 -19.67
CA PHE A 121 -2.30 -1.74 -20.19
C PHE A 121 -1.28 -2.42 -19.26
N GLN A 122 -0.38 -1.64 -18.65
CA GLN A 122 0.55 -2.16 -17.64
C GLN A 122 -0.18 -2.66 -16.40
N ASN A 123 -1.17 -1.89 -15.92
CA ASN A 123 -1.99 -2.27 -14.77
C ASN A 123 -2.74 -3.59 -15.00
N VAL A 124 -3.40 -3.74 -16.16
CA VAL A 124 -4.12 -4.98 -16.51
C VAL A 124 -3.18 -6.18 -16.55
N GLN A 125 -1.96 -6.04 -17.08
CA GLN A 125 -0.99 -7.13 -17.08
C GLN A 125 -0.53 -7.55 -15.68
N VAL A 126 -0.29 -6.59 -14.78
CA VAL A 126 0.09 -6.90 -13.40
C VAL A 126 -1.08 -7.57 -12.69
N MET A 127 -2.28 -7.01 -12.79
CA MET A 127 -3.50 -7.58 -12.20
C MET A 127 -3.75 -9.02 -12.67
N ALA A 128 -3.57 -9.31 -13.96
CA ALA A 128 -3.75 -10.64 -14.51
C ALA A 128 -2.74 -11.67 -13.96
N LYS A 129 -1.55 -11.24 -13.53
CA LYS A 129 -0.54 -12.11 -12.92
C LYS A 129 -0.79 -12.34 -11.43
N THR A 130 -1.34 -11.35 -10.74
CA THR A 130 -1.49 -11.38 -9.28
C THR A 130 -2.86 -11.84 -8.81
N THR A 131 -3.85 -11.85 -9.70
CA THR A 131 -5.22 -12.30 -9.41
C THR A 131 -5.52 -13.68 -10.01
N ASP A 132 -4.50 -14.40 -10.52
CA ASP A 132 -4.72 -15.71 -11.15
C ASP A 132 -5.11 -16.76 -10.10
N ASP A 133 -6.39 -17.14 -10.09
CA ASP A 133 -7.05 -18.08 -9.18
C ASP A 133 -7.05 -19.52 -9.73
N ARG A 134 -6.37 -19.76 -10.86
CA ARG A 134 -6.49 -21.00 -11.63
C ARG A 134 -5.82 -22.22 -11.02
N THR A 135 -4.98 -22.05 -10.01
CA THR A 135 -4.35 -23.17 -9.30
C THR A 135 -4.57 -23.03 -7.80
N PRO A 136 -5.26 -24.00 -7.15
CA PRO A 136 -5.38 -24.00 -5.70
C PRO A 136 -3.99 -24.07 -5.07
N GLY A 137 -3.80 -23.32 -3.99
CA GLY A 137 -2.53 -23.29 -3.28
C GLY A 137 -2.18 -24.67 -2.71
N THR A 138 -0.90 -25.00 -2.67
CA THR A 138 -0.41 -26.23 -2.01
C THR A 138 -0.78 -26.22 -0.53
N GLN A 139 -0.68 -25.05 0.12
CA GLN A 139 -1.08 -24.83 1.50
C GLN A 139 -2.27 -23.86 1.53
N VAL A 140 -3.37 -24.32 2.11
CA VAL A 140 -4.61 -23.58 2.30
C VAL A 140 -4.70 -23.14 3.76
N ILE A 141 -4.91 -21.86 3.97
CA ILE A 141 -5.11 -21.26 5.29
C ILE A 141 -6.34 -20.39 5.19
N GLU A 142 -7.28 -20.55 6.11
CA GLU A 142 -8.41 -19.64 6.22
C GLU A 142 -8.15 -18.65 7.35
N VAL A 143 -8.23 -17.37 7.02
CA VAL A 143 -8.16 -16.26 7.97
C VAL A 143 -9.58 -15.77 8.19
N ALA A 144 -10.07 -15.92 9.42
CA ALA A 144 -11.37 -15.42 9.82
C ALA A 144 -11.22 -14.14 10.66
N ALA A 145 -11.79 -13.05 10.17
CA ALA A 145 -11.81 -11.78 10.89
C ALA A 145 -13.05 -11.66 11.78
N LYS A 146 -12.86 -11.13 12.98
CA LYS A 146 -13.93 -10.87 13.96
C LYS A 146 -13.62 -9.61 14.78
N GLN A 147 -14.63 -8.97 15.37
CA GLN A 147 -14.44 -7.83 16.26
C GLN A 147 -13.81 -8.28 17.60
N TRP A 148 -12.58 -7.88 17.96
CA TRP A 148 -11.52 -7.28 17.13
C TRP A 148 -10.24 -8.12 17.24
N ALA A 149 -10.20 -9.23 16.51
CA ALA A 149 -9.10 -10.18 16.48
C ALA A 149 -9.12 -11.00 15.17
N TRP A 150 -8.13 -11.86 15.01
CA TRP A 150 -7.92 -12.72 13.85
C TRP A 150 -7.83 -14.18 14.27
N ASP A 151 -8.60 -15.05 13.62
CA ASP A 151 -8.46 -16.50 13.75
C ASP A 151 -7.79 -17.05 12.50
N PHE A 152 -6.97 -18.10 12.69
CA PHE A 152 -6.25 -18.76 11.61
C PHE A 152 -6.56 -20.25 11.62
N ASN A 153 -7.25 -20.75 10.60
CA ASN A 153 -7.49 -22.16 10.39
C ASN A 153 -6.45 -22.69 9.39
N TYR A 154 -5.63 -23.65 9.82
CA TYR A 154 -4.67 -24.36 8.96
C TYR A 154 -5.36 -25.57 8.33
N VAL A 155 -6.06 -25.33 7.23
CA VAL A 155 -7.03 -26.27 6.64
C VAL A 155 -6.41 -27.63 6.30
N ASN A 156 -5.17 -27.66 5.78
CA ASN A 156 -4.49 -28.92 5.45
C ASN A 156 -4.10 -29.74 6.68
N GLN A 157 -3.75 -29.07 7.78
CA GLN A 157 -3.30 -29.69 9.03
C GLN A 157 -4.46 -30.00 9.97
N ASP A 158 -5.67 -29.50 9.67
CA ASP A 158 -6.87 -29.62 10.49
C ASP A 158 -6.65 -29.15 11.93
N VAL A 159 -6.03 -27.97 12.06
CA VAL A 159 -5.81 -27.27 13.34
C VAL A 159 -6.14 -25.80 13.19
N TYR A 160 -6.39 -25.13 14.32
CA TYR A 160 -6.69 -23.70 14.33
C TYR A 160 -5.93 -22.95 15.42
N TYR A 161 -5.82 -21.64 15.24
CA TYR A 161 -5.45 -20.67 16.25
C TYR A 161 -6.58 -19.67 16.44
N ALA A 162 -7.07 -19.56 17.67
CA ALA A 162 -8.11 -18.61 18.05
C ALA A 162 -7.47 -17.34 18.62
N GLY A 163 -7.48 -16.25 17.86
CA GLY A 163 -6.94 -14.97 18.31
C GLY A 163 -7.89 -14.26 19.28
N THR A 164 -7.29 -13.46 20.16
CA THR A 164 -8.00 -12.56 21.06
C THR A 164 -7.57 -11.12 20.81
N GLN A 165 -8.42 -10.17 21.19
CA GLN A 165 -8.09 -8.75 21.08
C GLN A 165 -6.93 -8.44 22.02
N VAL A 166 -5.91 -7.76 21.51
CA VAL A 166 -4.77 -7.31 22.30
C VAL A 166 -4.79 -5.79 22.36
N PRO A 167 -4.77 -5.18 23.55
CA PRO A 167 -4.73 -3.72 23.67
C PRO A 167 -3.43 -3.16 23.09
N LEU A 168 -3.50 -1.98 22.48
CA LEU A 168 -2.30 -1.30 22.00
C LEU A 168 -1.42 -0.86 23.18
N ASP A 169 -0.12 -1.07 23.04
CA ASP A 169 0.91 -0.52 23.94
C ASP A 169 1.31 0.93 23.57
N GLY A 170 0.60 1.52 22.61
CA GLY A 170 0.89 2.84 22.03
C GLY A 170 1.80 2.80 20.80
N THR A 171 2.23 1.61 20.34
CA THR A 171 3.01 1.44 19.12
C THR A 171 2.11 1.14 17.91
N ALA A 172 2.62 1.38 16.69
CA ALA A 172 1.92 1.09 15.43
C ALA A 172 2.17 -0.33 14.92
N ALA A 173 2.77 -1.19 15.75
CA ALA A 173 3.14 -2.56 15.45
C ALA A 173 2.42 -3.52 16.42
N PRO A 174 2.07 -4.73 15.97
CA PRO A 174 1.59 -5.80 16.84
C PRO A 174 2.63 -6.09 17.94
N GLY A 175 2.17 -6.19 19.19
CA GLY A 175 3.01 -6.71 20.28
C GLY A 175 3.26 -8.22 20.15
N GLU A 176 4.12 -8.77 21.00
CA GLU A 176 4.44 -10.21 21.02
C GLU A 176 3.21 -11.11 21.25
N ASN A 177 2.21 -10.59 21.97
CA ASN A 177 0.99 -11.33 22.28
C ASN A 177 -0.08 -11.25 21.19
N ALA A 178 0.15 -10.47 20.12
CA ALA A 178 -0.81 -10.34 19.03
C ALA A 178 -0.98 -11.67 18.28
N PRO A 179 -2.17 -11.93 17.69
CA PRO A 179 -2.39 -13.07 16.82
C PRO A 179 -1.26 -13.19 15.79
N THR A 180 -0.68 -14.39 15.64
CA THR A 180 0.47 -14.61 14.75
C THR A 180 0.15 -15.66 13.70
N LEU A 181 0.14 -15.26 12.43
CA LEU A 181 -0.06 -16.11 11.27
C LEU A 181 1.27 -16.70 10.82
N TYR A 182 1.45 -18.01 10.94
CA TYR A 182 2.59 -18.72 10.37
C TYR A 182 2.33 -19.13 8.93
N LEU A 183 3.31 -18.91 8.05
CA LEU A 183 3.29 -19.27 6.62
C LEU A 183 4.58 -19.99 6.25
N PRO A 184 4.54 -21.10 5.49
CA PRO A 184 5.76 -21.73 4.98
C PRO A 184 6.34 -20.94 3.80
N VAL A 185 7.65 -20.69 3.82
CA VAL A 185 8.38 -20.08 2.70
C VAL A 185 8.39 -21.02 1.49
N ASN A 186 8.49 -20.45 0.28
CA ASN A 186 8.60 -21.20 -0.97
C ASN A 186 7.46 -22.22 -1.17
N THR A 187 6.27 -21.87 -0.73
CA THR A 187 5.06 -22.67 -0.89
C THR A 187 3.97 -21.80 -1.49
N ASP A 188 3.19 -22.37 -2.41
CA ASP A 188 2.06 -21.66 -3.02
C ASP A 188 0.90 -21.68 -2.02
N LEU A 189 0.47 -20.50 -1.59
CA LEU A 189 -0.51 -20.30 -0.53
C LEU A 189 -1.85 -19.90 -1.14
N GLU A 190 -2.91 -20.52 -0.66
CA GLU A 190 -4.29 -20.05 -0.82
C GLU A 190 -4.78 -19.57 0.54
N ILE A 191 -4.84 -18.24 0.70
CA ILE A 191 -5.35 -17.60 1.91
C ILE A 191 -6.82 -17.29 1.68
N LYS A 192 -7.70 -18.12 2.23
CA LYS A 192 -9.14 -17.87 2.23
C LYS A 192 -9.46 -16.83 3.28
N LEU A 193 -10.28 -15.85 2.92
CA LEU A 193 -10.58 -14.70 3.74
C LEU A 193 -12.08 -14.66 4.01
N HIS A 194 -12.42 -14.86 5.28
CA HIS A 194 -13.79 -14.89 5.75
C HIS A 194 -14.00 -13.82 6.84
N SER A 195 -15.14 -13.14 6.81
CA SER A 195 -15.53 -12.25 7.90
C SER A 195 -16.73 -12.80 8.64
N ARG A 196 -16.57 -12.99 9.95
CA ARG A 196 -17.62 -13.47 10.85
C ARG A 196 -18.67 -12.41 11.16
N ASP A 197 -18.29 -11.14 11.08
CA ASP A 197 -19.17 -10.04 11.51
C ASP A 197 -19.20 -8.87 10.53
N VAL A 198 -18.38 -7.85 10.70
CA VAL A 198 -18.41 -6.61 9.91
C VAL A 198 -17.41 -6.68 8.76
N ILE A 199 -17.37 -5.68 7.89
CA ILE A 199 -16.33 -5.63 6.88
C ILE A 199 -14.98 -5.38 7.58
N HIS A 200 -13.98 -6.19 7.22
CA HIS A 200 -12.58 -6.00 7.59
C HIS A 200 -11.73 -5.98 6.33
N SER A 201 -10.42 -5.81 6.45
CA SER A 201 -9.51 -5.95 5.32
C SER A 201 -8.19 -6.54 5.78
N PHE A 202 -7.86 -7.71 5.24
CA PHE A 202 -6.61 -8.38 5.50
C PHE A 202 -5.51 -7.70 4.71
N TRP A 203 -4.56 -7.08 5.41
CA TRP A 203 -3.45 -6.38 4.78
C TRP A 203 -2.11 -6.71 5.45
N VAL A 204 -1.17 -7.21 4.65
CA VAL A 204 0.23 -7.32 5.03
C VAL A 204 1.00 -6.29 4.20
N PRO A 205 1.37 -5.11 4.76
CA PRO A 205 2.01 -4.04 3.98
C PRO A 205 3.26 -4.48 3.24
N ALA A 206 4.05 -5.39 3.82
CA ALA A 206 5.24 -5.94 3.16
C ALA A 206 4.92 -6.79 1.92
N PHE A 207 3.72 -7.37 1.83
CA PHE A 207 3.31 -8.15 0.66
C PHE A 207 2.73 -7.24 -0.45
N LEU A 208 2.53 -5.95 -0.15
CA LEU A 208 1.95 -4.94 -1.06
C LEU A 208 0.54 -5.32 -1.57
N GLU A 209 -0.15 -6.21 -0.86
CA GLU A 209 -1.44 -6.75 -1.26
C GLU A 209 -2.40 -6.73 -0.06
N LYS A 210 -3.63 -6.28 -0.31
CA LYS A 210 -4.73 -6.30 0.65
C LYS A 210 -5.96 -6.87 0.01
N ARG A 211 -6.85 -7.45 0.82
CA ARG A 211 -8.17 -7.86 0.36
C ARG A 211 -9.20 -7.65 1.45
N ASP A 212 -10.29 -7.02 1.05
CA ASP A 212 -11.41 -6.72 1.95
C ASP A 212 -12.21 -8.00 2.17
N MET A 213 -12.65 -8.19 3.41
CA MET A 213 -13.34 -9.38 3.90
C MET A 213 -14.78 -8.97 4.17
N ILE A 214 -15.68 -9.38 3.27
CA ILE A 214 -17.08 -8.93 3.28
C ILE A 214 -17.94 -10.10 3.78
N PRO A 215 -18.70 -9.91 4.87
CA PRO A 215 -19.57 -10.95 5.40
C PRO A 215 -20.53 -11.49 4.32
N GLY A 216 -20.56 -12.81 4.15
CA GLY A 216 -21.36 -13.48 3.13
C GLY A 216 -20.78 -13.45 1.70
N ASN A 217 -19.59 -12.89 1.52
CA ASN A 217 -18.84 -12.91 0.26
C ASN A 217 -17.36 -13.15 0.53
N ASP A 218 -17.01 -14.43 0.70
CA ASP A 218 -15.65 -14.86 0.95
C ASP A 218 -14.74 -14.52 -0.24
N GLN A 219 -13.50 -14.19 0.07
CA GLN A 219 -12.47 -13.85 -0.91
C GLN A 219 -11.26 -14.76 -0.71
N SER A 220 -10.40 -14.87 -1.72
CA SER A 220 -9.12 -15.56 -1.59
C SER A 220 -7.98 -14.68 -2.07
N LEU A 221 -6.82 -14.86 -1.46
CA LEU A 221 -5.53 -14.38 -1.93
C LEU A 221 -4.67 -15.57 -2.31
N TYR A 222 -4.05 -15.49 -3.49
CA TYR A 222 -3.12 -16.50 -3.98
C TYR A 222 -1.74 -15.87 -4.05
N LEU A 223 -0.78 -16.40 -3.31
CA LEU A 223 0.58 -15.86 -3.31
C LEU A 223 1.59 -16.93 -2.91
N ARG A 224 2.85 -16.70 -3.24
CA ARG A 224 3.98 -17.50 -2.77
C ARG A 224 4.87 -16.60 -1.93
N ALA A 225 5.07 -16.93 -0.66
CA ALA A 225 6.03 -16.23 0.18
C ALA A 225 7.45 -16.67 -0.20
N GLU A 226 8.33 -15.74 -0.57
CA GLU A 226 9.65 -16.06 -1.15
C GLU A 226 10.81 -15.82 -0.17
N LYS A 227 10.53 -15.17 0.96
CA LYS A 227 11.52 -14.75 1.94
C LYS A 227 11.03 -15.00 3.35
N GLU A 228 11.84 -15.72 4.12
CA GLU A 228 11.64 -15.89 5.57
C GLU A 228 11.78 -14.56 6.31
N GLY A 229 11.01 -14.41 7.39
CA GLY A 229 11.07 -13.25 8.26
C GLY A 229 9.75 -12.95 8.96
N ASP A 230 9.82 -11.98 9.88
CA ASP A 230 8.68 -11.44 10.59
C ASP A 230 8.13 -10.22 9.82
N PHE A 231 6.83 -10.24 9.58
CA PHE A 231 6.09 -9.17 8.93
C PHE A 231 4.91 -8.73 9.80
N VAL A 232 4.43 -7.52 9.55
CA VAL A 232 3.28 -6.96 10.25
C VAL A 232 2.04 -7.09 9.37
N GLY A 233 0.94 -7.53 9.98
CA GLY A 233 -0.40 -7.52 9.44
C GLY A 233 -1.29 -6.48 10.12
N LYS A 234 -2.22 -5.91 9.37
CA LYS A 234 -3.15 -4.85 9.82
C LYS A 234 -4.54 -5.08 9.26
N CYS A 235 -5.56 -4.68 10.02
CA CYS A 235 -6.87 -4.41 9.46
C CYS A 235 -6.84 -3.09 8.68
N ALA A 236 -7.31 -3.10 7.42
CA ALA A 236 -7.28 -1.93 6.53
C ALA A 236 -8.67 -1.38 6.15
N GLU A 237 -9.73 -1.83 6.82
CA GLU A 237 -11.10 -1.33 6.65
C GLU A 237 -11.72 -1.07 8.02
N LEU A 238 -12.36 0.09 8.21
CA LEU A 238 -12.84 0.54 9.52
C LEU A 238 -13.90 -0.41 10.08
N CYS A 239 -13.56 -1.13 11.14
CA CYS A 239 -14.39 -2.22 11.70
C CYS A 239 -14.96 -1.96 13.11
N GLY A 240 -14.86 -0.73 13.62
CA GLY A 240 -15.44 -0.30 14.90
C GLY A 240 -14.43 0.30 15.88
N GLU A 241 -14.81 0.32 17.16
CA GLU A 241 -14.09 1.00 18.25
C GLU A 241 -12.59 0.66 18.30
N TYR A 242 -12.26 -0.63 18.19
CA TYR A 242 -10.87 -1.12 18.30
C TYR A 242 -10.24 -1.46 16.95
N HIS A 243 -10.67 -0.80 15.88
CA HIS A 243 -10.13 -1.01 14.53
C HIS A 243 -8.58 -0.89 14.48
N SER A 244 -8.01 0.10 15.17
CA SER A 244 -6.56 0.29 15.22
C SER A 244 -5.81 -0.79 15.99
N GLU A 245 -6.49 -1.54 16.85
CA GLU A 245 -5.90 -2.63 17.66
C GLU A 245 -5.95 -3.97 16.94
N MET A 246 -6.55 -4.02 15.75
CA MET A 246 -6.73 -5.24 14.98
C MET A 246 -5.48 -5.57 14.15
N LEU A 247 -4.35 -5.62 14.84
CA LEU A 247 -3.02 -5.96 14.31
C LEU A 247 -2.75 -7.47 14.48
N PHE A 248 -1.90 -8.01 13.62
CA PHE A 248 -1.43 -9.39 13.72
C PHE A 248 0.01 -9.49 13.23
N ASN A 249 0.76 -10.49 13.71
CA ASN A 249 2.07 -10.83 13.18
C ASN A 249 1.92 -11.81 12.03
N VAL A 250 2.85 -11.79 11.09
CA VAL A 250 3.00 -12.81 10.05
C VAL A 250 4.42 -13.33 10.10
N LYS A 251 4.59 -14.63 10.30
CA LYS A 251 5.88 -15.30 10.31
C LYS A 251 6.01 -16.17 9.08
N VAL A 252 6.88 -15.79 8.16
CA VAL A 252 7.26 -16.66 7.06
C VAL A 252 8.47 -17.47 7.50
N VAL A 253 8.28 -18.78 7.60
CA VAL A 253 9.24 -19.70 8.24
C VAL A 253 9.58 -20.87 7.31
N SER A 254 10.60 -21.64 7.68
CA SER A 254 10.91 -22.89 7.00
C SER A 254 9.75 -23.89 7.11
N GLN A 255 9.64 -24.84 6.18
CA GLN A 255 8.60 -25.88 6.25
C GLN A 255 8.65 -26.65 7.57
N ALA A 256 9.85 -26.96 8.09
CA ALA A 256 10.01 -27.70 9.34
C ALA A 256 9.47 -26.93 10.55
N GLU A 257 9.71 -25.62 10.63
CA GLU A 257 9.19 -24.78 11.70
C GLU A 257 7.66 -24.59 11.59
N PHE A 258 7.15 -24.51 10.36
CA PHE A 258 5.70 -24.48 10.12
C PHE A 258 5.02 -25.78 10.58
N ASP A 259 5.61 -26.94 10.25
CA ASP A 259 5.11 -28.25 10.67
C ASP A 259 5.17 -28.39 12.20
N GLU A 260 6.26 -27.93 12.85
CA GLU A 260 6.38 -27.92 14.31
C GLU A 260 5.32 -27.02 14.96
N TYR A 261 5.10 -25.82 14.42
CA TYR A 261 4.09 -24.90 14.92
C TYR A 261 2.68 -25.49 14.83
N THR A 262 2.30 -26.03 13.67
CA THR A 262 0.97 -26.63 13.46
C THR A 262 0.77 -27.88 14.32
N GLN A 263 1.81 -28.71 14.51
CA GLN A 263 1.77 -29.82 15.46
C GLN A 263 1.56 -29.32 16.90
N SER A 264 2.22 -28.22 17.30
CA SER A 264 2.04 -27.65 18.63
C SER A 264 0.60 -27.20 18.91
N LEU A 265 -0.15 -26.77 17.88
CA LEU A 265 -1.57 -26.44 18.00
C LEU A 265 -2.41 -27.70 18.24
N ALA A 266 -2.11 -28.80 17.53
CA ALA A 266 -2.75 -30.09 17.75
C ALA A 266 -2.49 -30.61 19.18
N ASP A 267 -1.25 -30.49 19.67
CA ASP A 267 -0.86 -30.92 21.02
C ASP A 267 -1.56 -30.10 22.12
N GLN A 268 -1.93 -28.85 21.82
CA GLN A 268 -2.75 -27.99 22.68
C GLN A 268 -4.25 -28.32 22.62
N GLY A 269 -4.66 -29.24 21.76
CA GLY A 269 -6.05 -29.63 21.55
C GLY A 269 -6.84 -28.73 20.60
N ASN A 270 -6.18 -27.81 19.88
CA ASN A 270 -6.82 -26.94 18.88
C ASN A 270 -6.96 -27.66 17.52
N THR A 271 -7.64 -28.81 17.54
CA THR A 271 -7.88 -29.64 16.34
C THR A 271 -9.20 -29.27 15.67
N GLY A 272 -9.28 -29.42 14.35
CA GLY A 272 -10.41 -29.01 13.54
C GLY A 272 -10.24 -27.58 13.01
N GLN A 273 -11.37 -26.95 12.69
CA GLN A 273 -11.43 -25.59 12.15
C GLN A 273 -12.53 -24.82 12.88
N LEU A 274 -12.32 -23.53 13.11
CA LEU A 274 -13.36 -22.66 13.64
C LEU A 274 -14.35 -22.34 12.51
N GLY A 275 -15.51 -22.99 12.53
CA GLY A 275 -16.47 -22.93 11.43
C GLY A 275 -17.47 -21.77 11.51
N PRO A 276 -18.48 -21.76 10.63
CA PRO A 276 -19.49 -20.70 10.55
C PRO A 276 -20.40 -20.57 11.78
N GLU A 277 -20.38 -21.53 12.69
CA GLU A 277 -21.12 -21.47 13.96
C GLU A 277 -20.73 -20.28 14.85
N TYR A 278 -19.54 -19.70 14.63
CA TYR A 278 -19.07 -18.49 15.32
C TYR A 278 -19.42 -17.21 14.57
N ASP A 279 -20.08 -17.30 13.41
CA ASP A 279 -20.45 -16.13 12.63
C ASP A 279 -21.63 -15.41 13.25
N ARG A 280 -21.62 -14.08 13.15
CA ARG A 280 -22.75 -13.28 13.57
C ARG A 280 -23.93 -13.57 12.65
N ASN A 281 -24.99 -14.13 13.22
CA ASN A 281 -26.21 -14.40 12.49
C ASN A 281 -26.97 -13.08 12.22
N TRP A 282 -26.76 -12.50 11.03
CA TRP A 282 -27.39 -11.25 10.60
C TRP A 282 -28.91 -11.39 10.39
N TYR A 283 -29.37 -12.59 10.08
CA TYR A 283 -30.78 -12.92 9.86
C TYR A 283 -31.07 -14.32 10.41
N PRO A 284 -31.42 -14.46 11.70
CA PRO A 284 -31.87 -15.74 12.21
C PRO A 284 -33.07 -16.19 11.37
N LYS A 285 -32.89 -17.25 10.58
CA LYS A 285 -34.00 -17.90 9.90
C LYS A 285 -34.93 -18.39 11.01
N GLU A 286 -36.11 -17.81 11.12
CA GLU A 286 -37.16 -18.36 11.99
C GLU A 286 -37.33 -19.86 11.66
N GLY A 287 -36.90 -20.74 12.58
CA GLY A 287 -37.05 -22.19 12.45
C GLY A 287 -35.83 -23.00 12.02
N ALA A 288 -34.63 -22.41 11.87
CA ALA A 288 -33.40 -23.22 11.82
C ALA A 288 -33.03 -23.61 13.26
N GLN A 289 -33.36 -24.85 13.64
CA GLN A 289 -33.08 -25.37 14.98
C GLN A 289 -31.57 -25.46 15.25
N GLU A 290 -31.21 -25.15 16.49
CA GLU A 290 -29.89 -25.29 17.12
C GLU A 290 -29.30 -26.71 16.96
#